data_AF-A0AAV5JN30-F1
#
_entry.id   AF-A0AAV5JN30-F1
#
_cell.length_a   1.000
_cell.length_b   1.000
_cell.length_c   1.000
_cell.angle_alpha   90.00
_cell.angle_beta   90.00
_cell.angle_gamma   90.00
#
_symmetry.space_group_name_H-M   'P 1'
#
loop_
_entity.id
_entity.type
_entity.pdbx_description
1 polymer ?
#
loop_
_entity_poly.entity_id
_entity_poly.type
_entity_poly.pdbx_seq_one_letter_code
_entity_poly.pdbx_strand_id
1 'polypeptide(L)'
;MAAALLAPEQKKLPRPGRGGFQAHGLTEEEARVRAIAEIVNSMVELSRKNQTVDLNALKSSACRKYGLARAPKLVEMIAALPESDRESLLPKLRAKPVRTASGIAVVAVMSKPHRCPHIATTGNICVYCPGGPDSDFEYSTQSYTGYEPTSMRAIRARYNPYVQARSRIDQLKRLGHSVDKVEFILMGGTFMSLPADYRDYFIRNLHDALSGHTSANVEEAVAYSEHGATKCIGMTIET
;
A
#
# COMPACT_ATOMS: atom_id res chain seq x y z
N MET A 1 -20.47 -59.03 12.52
CA MET A 1 -20.74 -57.86 11.66
C MET A 1 -20.69 -56.60 12.53
N ALA A 2 -19.57 -55.88 12.52
CA ALA A 2 -19.42 -54.64 13.28
C ALA A 2 -19.94 -53.46 12.44
N ALA A 3 -20.98 -52.79 12.91
CA ALA A 3 -21.53 -51.59 12.27
C ALA A 3 -20.61 -50.40 12.59
N ALA A 4 -19.93 -49.88 11.57
CA ALA A 4 -19.15 -48.66 11.68
C ALA A 4 -20.09 -47.45 11.81
N LEU A 5 -20.06 -46.79 12.97
CA LEU A 5 -20.70 -45.50 13.19
C LEU A 5 -19.94 -44.42 12.39
N LEU A 6 -20.55 -43.97 11.29
CA LEU A 6 -20.09 -42.82 10.53
C LEU A 6 -20.22 -41.56 11.41
N ALA A 7 -19.08 -40.91 11.66
CA ALA A 7 -19.04 -39.61 12.32
C ALA A 7 -19.88 -38.59 11.53
N PRO A 8 -20.63 -37.70 12.20
CA PRO A 8 -21.48 -36.74 11.52
C PRO A 8 -20.63 -35.78 10.69
N GLU A 9 -20.90 -35.71 9.39
CA GLU A 9 -20.29 -34.71 8.50
C GLU A 9 -20.56 -33.31 9.05
N GLN A 10 -19.50 -32.60 9.41
CA GLN A 10 -19.57 -31.18 9.70
C GLN A 10 -20.04 -30.45 8.43
N LYS A 11 -21.31 -30.01 8.43
CA LYS A 11 -21.87 -29.14 7.38
C LYS A 11 -20.91 -27.96 7.17
N LYS A 12 -20.23 -27.94 6.02
CA LYS A 12 -19.40 -26.80 5.60
C LYS A 12 -20.30 -25.56 5.56
N LEU A 13 -20.07 -24.66 6.51
CA LEU A 13 -20.80 -23.41 6.64
C LEU A 13 -20.56 -22.54 5.38
N PRO A 14 -21.56 -21.75 4.95
CA PRO A 14 -21.47 -20.95 3.74
C PRO A 14 -20.30 -19.97 3.81
N ARG A 15 -19.59 -19.83 2.68
CA ARG A 15 -18.43 -18.92 2.55
C ARG A 15 -18.89 -17.47 2.72
N PRO A 16 -18.11 -16.61 3.41
CA PRO A 16 -18.40 -15.18 3.49
C PRO A 16 -18.47 -14.55 2.09
N GLY A 17 -19.44 -13.68 1.84
CA GLY A 17 -19.46 -12.80 0.66
C GLY A 17 -20.27 -13.26 -0.56
N ARG A 18 -21.17 -14.25 -0.46
CA ARG A 18 -22.11 -14.62 -1.55
C ARG A 18 -23.59 -14.63 -1.18
N GLY A 19 -23.96 -14.22 0.03
CA GLY A 19 -25.36 -14.16 0.48
C GLY A 19 -25.74 -12.73 0.82
N GLY A 20 -26.81 -12.24 0.19
CA GLY A 20 -27.31 -10.89 0.33
C GLY A 20 -27.68 -10.50 1.76
N PHE A 21 -27.63 -9.19 1.98
CA PHE A 21 -28.10 -8.45 3.13
C PHE A 21 -29.41 -9.02 3.73
N GLN A 22 -29.38 -9.30 5.03
CA GLN A 22 -30.56 -9.20 5.89
C GLN A 22 -30.15 -8.42 7.13
N ALA A 23 -30.26 -7.10 7.08
CA ALA A 23 -30.16 -6.33 8.30
C ALA A 23 -31.53 -6.25 8.97
N HIS A 24 -31.54 -6.57 10.27
CA HIS A 24 -32.50 -6.02 11.21
C HIS A 24 -32.36 -4.48 11.23
N GLY A 25 -33.05 -3.77 10.32
CA GLY A 25 -33.26 -2.31 10.37
C GLY A 25 -32.02 -1.39 10.30
N LEU A 26 -30.83 -1.90 9.99
CA LEU A 26 -29.58 -1.12 9.97
C LEU A 26 -29.12 -0.81 8.54
N THR A 27 -28.48 0.33 8.34
CA THR A 27 -27.81 0.68 7.08
C THR A 27 -26.51 -0.14 6.90
N GLU A 28 -26.02 -0.27 5.67
CA GLU A 28 -24.79 -1.01 5.38
C GLU A 28 -23.56 -0.44 6.12
N GLU A 29 -23.50 0.89 6.26
CA GLU A 29 -22.42 1.57 6.97
C GLU A 29 -22.47 1.29 8.48
N GLU A 30 -23.64 1.36 9.10
CA GLU A 30 -23.81 1.03 10.51
C GLU A 30 -23.49 -0.43 10.80
N ALA A 31 -23.95 -1.35 9.94
CA ALA A 31 -23.65 -2.77 10.03
C ALA A 31 -22.13 -3.02 9.97
N ARG A 32 -21.43 -2.29 9.10
CA ARG A 32 -19.97 -2.39 8.96
C ARG A 32 -19.23 -1.86 10.19
N VAL A 33 -19.63 -0.71 10.72
CA VAL A 33 -19.03 -0.13 11.94
C VAL A 33 -19.20 -1.08 13.13
N ARG A 34 -20.40 -1.64 13.32
CA ARG A 34 -20.68 -2.61 14.38
C ARG A 34 -19.87 -3.91 14.20
N ALA A 35 -19.74 -4.40 12.97
CA ALA A 35 -18.92 -5.56 12.67
C ALA A 35 -17.44 -5.32 13.01
N ILE A 36 -16.90 -4.14 12.66
CA ILE A 36 -15.51 -3.79 12.99
C ILE A 36 -15.32 -3.72 14.51
N ALA A 37 -16.24 -3.07 15.22
CA ALA A 37 -16.18 -2.97 16.67
C ALA A 37 -16.22 -4.36 17.35
N GLU A 38 -17.08 -5.26 16.88
CA GLU A 38 -17.16 -6.63 17.41
C GLU A 38 -15.88 -7.45 17.14
N ILE A 39 -15.31 -7.33 15.94
CA ILE A 39 -14.03 -7.98 15.60
C ILE A 39 -12.93 -7.47 16.54
N VAL A 40 -12.81 -6.15 16.70
CA VAL A 40 -11.78 -5.54 17.53
C VAL A 40 -11.93 -5.93 19.00
N ASN A 41 -13.15 -5.87 19.56
CA ASN A 41 -13.40 -6.27 20.95
C ASN A 41 -13.07 -7.74 21.18
N SER A 42 -13.49 -8.62 20.26
CA SER A 42 -13.16 -10.05 20.33
C SER A 42 -11.64 -10.28 20.29
N MET A 43 -10.93 -9.52 19.46
CA MET A 43 -9.47 -9.58 19.39
C MET A 43 -8.80 -9.13 20.68
N VAL A 44 -9.26 -8.04 21.29
CA VAL A 44 -8.73 -7.52 22.56
C VAL A 44 -8.94 -8.54 23.68
N GLU A 45 -10.14 -9.12 23.79
CA GLU A 45 -10.44 -10.14 24.79
C GLU A 45 -9.57 -11.39 24.64
N LEU A 46 -9.42 -11.91 23.41
CA LEU A 46 -8.58 -13.06 23.12
C LEU A 46 -7.09 -12.77 23.40
N SER A 47 -6.63 -11.55 23.10
CA SER A 47 -5.26 -11.13 23.38
C SER A 47 -4.99 -11.04 24.89
N ARG A 48 -5.93 -10.48 25.67
CA ARG A 48 -5.84 -10.45 27.15
C ARG A 48 -5.82 -11.84 27.77
N LYS A 49 -6.51 -12.81 27.14
CA LYS A 49 -6.51 -14.23 27.55
C LYS A 49 -5.31 -15.03 27.02
N ASN A 50 -4.35 -14.39 26.32
CA ASN A 50 -3.21 -15.05 25.67
C ASN A 50 -3.58 -16.19 24.69
N GLN A 51 -4.76 -16.11 24.08
CA GLN A 51 -5.22 -17.10 23.11
C GLN A 51 -4.81 -16.75 21.67
N THR A 52 -4.76 -17.76 20.81
CA THR A 52 -4.47 -17.59 19.38
C THR A 52 -5.62 -16.84 18.70
N VAL A 53 -5.29 -15.75 18.01
CA VAL A 53 -6.28 -14.91 17.32
C VAL A 53 -6.38 -15.35 15.86
N ASP A 54 -7.47 -16.02 15.50
CA ASP A 54 -7.78 -16.31 14.09
C ASP A 54 -8.63 -15.17 13.49
N LEU A 55 -7.94 -14.29 12.74
CA LEU A 55 -8.56 -13.15 12.07
C LEU A 55 -9.58 -13.56 11.00
N ASN A 56 -9.38 -14.70 10.32
CA ASN A 56 -10.26 -15.13 9.24
C ASN A 56 -11.57 -15.67 9.81
N ALA A 57 -11.50 -16.41 10.92
CA ALA A 57 -12.68 -16.88 11.63
C ALA A 57 -13.50 -15.70 12.18
N LEU A 58 -12.85 -14.73 12.84
CA LEU A 58 -13.52 -13.54 13.39
C LEU A 58 -14.20 -12.71 12.29
N LYS A 59 -13.51 -12.47 11.17
CA LYS A 59 -14.11 -11.79 10.01
C LYS A 59 -15.32 -12.52 9.47
N SER A 60 -15.22 -13.84 9.32
CA SER A 60 -16.29 -14.66 8.78
C SER A 60 -17.52 -14.65 9.68
N SER A 61 -17.32 -14.75 11.00
CA SER A 61 -18.39 -14.67 12.00
C SER A 61 -19.09 -13.32 11.96
N ALA A 62 -18.33 -12.21 12.02
CA ALA A 62 -18.89 -10.87 11.99
C ALA A 62 -19.60 -10.55 10.66
N CYS A 63 -19.02 -10.94 9.52
CA CYS A 63 -19.67 -10.73 8.22
C CYS A 63 -21.00 -11.50 8.12
N ARG A 64 -21.08 -12.70 8.69
CA ARG A 64 -22.31 -13.48 8.73
C ARG A 64 -23.36 -12.88 9.66
N LYS A 65 -22.95 -12.40 10.84
CA LYS A 65 -23.84 -11.80 11.84
C LYS A 65 -24.47 -10.50 11.35
N TYR A 66 -23.70 -9.66 10.66
CA TYR A 66 -24.14 -8.35 10.19
C TYR A 66 -24.53 -8.33 8.69
N GLY A 67 -24.50 -9.48 8.00
CA GLY A 67 -24.92 -9.59 6.60
C GLY A 67 -24.09 -8.76 5.62
N LEU A 68 -22.77 -8.62 5.86
CA LEU A 68 -21.91 -7.78 5.03
C LEU A 68 -21.59 -8.43 3.68
N ALA A 69 -21.82 -7.70 2.59
CA ALA A 69 -21.46 -8.13 1.24
C ALA A 69 -19.93 -8.21 1.04
N ARG A 70 -19.18 -7.32 1.69
CA ARG A 70 -17.72 -7.26 1.64
C ARG A 70 -17.13 -7.27 3.04
N ALA A 71 -16.08 -8.06 3.24
CA ALA A 71 -15.38 -8.09 4.52
C ALA A 71 -14.70 -6.73 4.83
N PRO A 72 -14.68 -6.29 6.10
CA PRO A 72 -13.98 -5.09 6.52
C PRO A 72 -12.51 -5.10 6.10
N LYS A 73 -12.00 -3.94 5.66
CA LYS A 73 -10.60 -3.82 5.24
C LYS A 73 -9.69 -3.85 6.46
N LEU A 74 -8.48 -4.37 6.27
CA LEU A 74 -7.46 -4.40 7.32
C LEU A 74 -7.18 -3.01 7.92
N VAL A 75 -7.11 -1.99 7.06
CA VAL A 75 -6.88 -0.59 7.46
C VAL A 75 -7.95 -0.08 8.42
N GLU A 76 -9.21 -0.48 8.22
CA GLU A 76 -10.33 -0.05 9.07
C GLU A 76 -10.27 -0.70 10.45
N MET A 77 -9.91 -1.98 10.51
CA MET A 77 -9.72 -2.67 11.79
C MET A 77 -8.53 -2.09 12.56
N ILE A 78 -7.42 -1.77 11.87
CA ILE A 78 -6.24 -1.12 12.49
C ILE A 78 -6.61 0.28 13.01
N ALA A 79 -7.45 1.04 12.29
CA ALA A 79 -7.90 2.35 12.73
C ALA A 79 -8.80 2.29 13.96
N ALA A 80 -9.61 1.24 14.09
CA ALA A 80 -10.54 1.04 15.21
C ALA A 80 -9.89 0.43 16.48
N LEU A 81 -8.59 0.09 16.46
CA LEU A 81 -7.90 -0.45 17.63
C LEU A 81 -7.74 0.60 18.74
N PRO A 82 -8.05 0.25 20.01
CA PRO A 82 -7.71 1.06 21.17
C PRO A 82 -6.20 1.29 21.28
N GLU A 83 -5.78 2.47 21.74
CA GLU A 83 -4.35 2.80 21.91
C GLU A 83 -3.64 1.86 22.89
N SER A 84 -4.32 1.45 23.98
CA SER A 84 -3.80 0.54 25.00
C SER A 84 -3.34 -0.81 24.45
N ASP A 85 -4.07 -1.35 23.48
CA ASP A 85 -3.85 -2.70 22.96
C ASP A 85 -3.18 -2.70 21.57
N ARG A 86 -2.91 -1.50 21.03
CA ARG A 86 -2.35 -1.31 19.68
C ARG A 86 -1.00 -2.00 19.52
N GLU A 87 -0.09 -1.87 20.48
CA GLU A 87 1.26 -2.47 20.38
C GLU A 87 1.22 -4.00 20.32
N SER A 88 0.30 -4.64 21.06
CA SER A 88 0.20 -6.10 21.10
C SER A 88 -0.52 -6.69 19.88
N LEU A 89 -1.49 -5.95 19.31
CA LEU A 89 -2.35 -6.43 18.23
C LEU A 89 -1.87 -6.04 16.83
N LEU A 90 -1.16 -4.92 16.68
CA LEU A 90 -0.69 -4.43 15.38
C LEU A 90 0.27 -5.40 14.67
N PRO A 91 1.21 -6.09 15.35
CA PRO A 91 2.03 -7.13 14.72
C PRO A 91 1.20 -8.30 14.18
N LYS A 92 0.10 -8.67 14.85
CA LYS A 92 -0.81 -9.76 14.44
C LYS A 92 -1.66 -9.37 13.22
N LEU A 93 -1.95 -8.07 13.06
CA LEU A 93 -2.73 -7.52 11.96
C LEU A 93 -1.88 -7.07 10.77
N ARG A 94 -0.57 -6.87 10.93
CA ARG A 94 0.29 -6.35 9.86
C ARG A 94 0.27 -7.27 8.64
N ALA A 95 -0.15 -6.73 7.50
CA ALA A 95 -0.10 -7.46 6.24
C ALA A 95 1.35 -7.61 5.75
N LYS A 96 1.77 -8.84 5.39
CA LYS A 96 3.07 -9.14 4.76
C LYS A 96 4.26 -8.51 5.52
N PRO A 97 4.51 -8.93 6.78
CA PRO A 97 5.51 -8.33 7.67
C PRO A 97 6.93 -8.29 7.07
N VAL A 98 7.27 -9.23 6.19
CA VAL A 98 8.56 -9.33 5.48
C VAL A 98 8.92 -8.04 4.71
N ARG A 99 7.93 -7.29 4.21
CA ARG A 99 8.17 -6.11 3.35
C ARG A 99 8.82 -4.92 4.06
N THR A 100 8.82 -4.90 5.39
CA THR A 100 9.50 -3.88 6.21
C THR A 100 10.18 -4.54 7.42
N ALA A 101 10.61 -5.80 7.29
CA ALA A 101 11.26 -6.52 8.38
C ALA A 101 12.61 -5.88 8.76
N SER A 102 13.30 -5.26 7.79
CA SER A 102 14.52 -4.47 8.01
C SER A 102 14.26 -3.09 8.65
N GLY A 103 13.00 -2.72 8.86
CA GLY A 103 12.62 -1.38 9.32
C GLY A 103 12.73 -0.29 8.26
N ILE A 104 13.04 -0.66 7.01
CA ILE A 104 13.14 0.27 5.87
C ILE A 104 11.86 0.19 5.04
N ALA A 105 11.26 1.35 4.78
CA ALA A 105 10.11 1.49 3.90
C ALA A 105 10.58 1.84 2.48
N VAL A 106 10.51 0.87 1.57
CA VAL A 106 10.85 1.08 0.15
C VAL A 106 9.69 1.78 -0.58
N VAL A 107 9.98 2.95 -1.14
CA VAL A 107 9.03 3.79 -1.88
C VAL A 107 9.50 3.93 -3.32
N ALA A 108 8.90 3.14 -4.20
CA ALA A 108 9.15 3.21 -5.63
C ALA A 108 8.27 4.29 -6.28
N VAL A 109 8.90 5.21 -7.02
CA VAL A 109 8.29 6.35 -7.74
C VAL A 109 8.70 6.32 -9.21
N MET A 110 7.87 6.87 -10.08
CA MET A 110 8.16 6.97 -11.51
C MET A 110 8.21 8.42 -11.96
N SER A 111 9.19 8.73 -12.81
CA SER A 111 9.28 10.02 -13.49
C SER A 111 8.28 10.12 -14.65
N LYS A 112 8.09 11.33 -15.20
CA LYS A 112 7.20 11.53 -16.35
C LYS A 112 7.59 10.62 -17.54
N PRO A 113 6.62 10.09 -18.30
CA PRO A 113 6.90 9.44 -19.56
C PRO A 113 7.68 10.38 -20.49
N HIS A 114 8.81 9.89 -21.01
CA HIS A 114 9.67 10.62 -21.95
C HIS A 114 10.40 9.63 -22.84
N ARG A 115 10.88 10.11 -24.00
CA ARG A 115 11.63 9.30 -24.96
C ARG A 115 13.09 9.14 -24.50
N CYS A 116 13.67 7.98 -24.76
CA CYS A 116 15.09 7.73 -24.51
C CYS A 116 15.99 8.66 -25.34
N PRO A 117 17.15 9.10 -24.82
CA PRO A 117 18.05 10.01 -25.54
C PRO A 117 18.67 9.39 -26.79
N HIS A 118 18.89 8.07 -26.83
CA HIS A 118 19.52 7.40 -27.97
C HIS A 118 18.65 7.44 -29.24
N ILE A 119 17.34 7.71 -29.13
CA ILE A 119 16.48 7.82 -30.31
C ILE A 119 16.94 8.95 -31.25
N ALA A 120 17.58 9.99 -30.71
CA ALA A 120 18.13 11.09 -31.50
C ALA A 120 19.36 10.68 -32.33
N THR A 121 20.09 9.64 -31.91
CA THR A 121 21.29 9.14 -32.60
C THR A 121 21.01 7.90 -33.44
N THR A 122 20.17 6.98 -32.97
CA THR A 122 19.87 5.70 -33.66
C THR A 122 18.60 5.74 -34.51
N GLY A 123 17.74 6.75 -34.31
CA GLY A 123 16.43 6.87 -34.96
C GLY A 123 15.37 5.88 -34.47
N ASN A 124 15.70 4.97 -33.56
CA ASN A 124 14.83 3.88 -33.14
C ASN A 124 14.88 3.66 -31.62
N ILE A 125 13.80 3.12 -31.06
CA ILE A 125 13.76 2.61 -29.68
C ILE A 125 14.44 1.24 -29.57
N CYS A 126 14.81 0.83 -28.35
CA CYS A 126 15.37 -0.50 -28.11
C CYS A 126 14.38 -1.61 -28.51
N VAL A 127 14.87 -2.62 -29.25
CA VAL A 127 14.06 -3.74 -29.79
C VAL A 127 13.23 -4.47 -28.73
N TYR A 128 13.77 -4.62 -27.51
CA TYR A 128 13.12 -5.34 -26.42
C TYR A 128 12.38 -4.43 -25.43
N CYS A 129 12.21 -3.15 -25.72
CA CYS A 129 11.50 -2.23 -24.83
C CYS A 129 9.99 -2.26 -25.10
N PRO A 130 9.15 -2.78 -24.19
CA PRO A 130 7.74 -3.00 -24.47
C PRO A 130 6.90 -1.72 -24.42
N GLY A 131 7.30 -0.73 -23.62
CA GLY A 131 6.48 0.44 -23.28
C GLY A 131 7.17 1.77 -23.51
N GLY A 132 6.49 2.85 -23.14
CA GLY A 132 6.94 4.23 -23.31
C GLY A 132 6.00 5.06 -24.18
N PRO A 133 6.35 6.33 -24.44
CA PRO A 133 5.48 7.29 -25.14
C PRO A 133 5.11 6.89 -26.57
N ASP A 134 5.96 6.10 -27.23
CA ASP A 134 5.79 5.67 -28.62
C ASP A 134 5.26 4.21 -28.72
N SER A 135 4.70 3.68 -27.63
CA SER A 135 4.13 2.33 -27.56
C SER A 135 2.60 2.35 -27.52
N ASP A 136 1.97 1.20 -27.75
CA ASP A 136 0.51 1.03 -27.62
C ASP A 136 0.01 1.13 -26.16
N PHE A 137 0.91 1.19 -25.18
CA PHE A 137 0.57 1.32 -23.76
C PHE A 137 0.37 2.79 -23.38
N GLU A 138 -0.90 3.18 -23.25
CA GLU A 138 -1.29 4.55 -22.89
C GLU A 138 -0.64 5.02 -21.58
N TYR A 139 -0.05 6.22 -21.64
CA TYR A 139 0.50 6.91 -20.48
C TYR A 139 1.53 6.09 -19.69
N SER A 140 2.23 5.17 -20.35
CA SER A 140 3.25 4.31 -19.73
C SER A 140 4.65 4.96 -19.74
N THR A 141 5.43 4.71 -18.69
CA THR A 141 6.86 5.06 -18.67
C THR A 141 7.66 4.07 -19.50
N GLN A 142 8.81 4.51 -20.01
CA GLN A 142 9.72 3.68 -20.78
C GLN A 142 10.00 2.34 -20.08
N SER A 143 9.93 1.24 -20.84
CA SER A 143 10.12 -0.14 -20.36
C SER A 143 9.02 -0.72 -19.46
N TYR A 144 7.94 0.02 -19.17
CA TYR A 144 6.82 -0.44 -18.35
C TYR A 144 5.51 -0.48 -19.15
N THR A 145 4.58 -1.37 -18.77
CA THR A 145 3.29 -1.53 -19.48
C THR A 145 2.16 -0.68 -18.93
N GLY A 146 2.33 -0.12 -17.72
CA GLY A 146 1.27 0.65 -17.04
C GLY A 146 0.41 -0.18 -16.09
N TYR A 147 0.40 -1.51 -16.24
CA TYR A 147 -0.38 -2.42 -15.41
C TYR A 147 0.32 -2.83 -14.10
N GLU A 148 1.58 -2.47 -13.93
CA GLU A 148 2.31 -2.76 -12.71
C GLU A 148 1.75 -1.92 -11.54
N PRO A 149 1.75 -2.42 -10.30
CA PRO A 149 1.20 -1.69 -9.17
C PRO A 149 1.80 -0.31 -8.96
N THR A 150 3.08 -0.12 -9.28
CA THR A 150 3.73 1.18 -9.16
C THR A 150 3.37 2.10 -10.33
N SER A 151 3.36 1.60 -11.56
CA SER A 151 2.89 2.33 -12.74
C SER A 151 1.45 2.82 -12.57
N MET A 152 0.54 1.95 -12.11
CA MET A 152 -0.84 2.35 -11.82
C MET A 152 -0.95 3.46 -10.77
N ARG A 153 -0.06 3.49 -9.77
CA ARG A 153 -0.03 4.59 -8.78
C ARG A 153 0.52 5.87 -9.40
N ALA A 154 1.56 5.78 -10.21
CA ALA A 154 2.16 6.91 -10.89
C ALA A 154 1.18 7.57 -11.86
N ILE A 155 0.47 6.78 -12.68
CA ILE A 155 -0.57 7.25 -13.59
C ILE A 155 -1.69 7.98 -12.84
N ARG A 156 -2.20 7.40 -11.73
CA ARG A 156 -3.22 8.03 -10.89
C ARG A 156 -2.76 9.36 -10.27
N ALA A 157 -1.48 9.44 -9.90
CA ALA A 157 -0.86 10.65 -9.39
C ALA A 157 -0.42 11.62 -10.50
N ARG A 158 -0.71 11.32 -11.77
CA ARG A 158 -0.24 12.08 -12.95
C ARG A 158 1.27 12.36 -12.91
N TYR A 159 2.04 11.37 -12.46
CA TYR A 159 3.49 11.44 -12.30
C TYR A 159 4.00 12.54 -11.36
N ASN A 160 3.14 13.12 -10.51
CA ASN A 160 3.56 14.10 -9.52
C ASN A 160 4.39 13.42 -8.41
N PRO A 161 5.67 13.81 -8.20
CA PRO A 161 6.58 13.18 -7.25
C PRO A 161 6.07 13.25 -5.80
N TYR A 162 5.59 14.42 -5.38
CA TYR A 162 5.09 14.64 -4.03
C TYR A 162 3.89 13.73 -3.71
N VAL A 163 2.90 13.70 -4.62
CA VAL A 163 1.70 12.89 -4.45
C VAL A 163 2.02 11.40 -4.47
N GLN A 164 2.91 10.95 -5.36
CA GLN A 164 3.35 9.54 -5.41
C GLN A 164 3.99 9.10 -4.09
N ALA A 165 4.98 9.87 -3.60
CA ALA A 165 5.68 9.57 -2.37
C ALA A 165 4.74 9.60 -1.16
N ARG A 166 3.99 10.69 -0.99
CA ARG A 166 3.10 10.87 0.16
C ARG A 166 2.01 9.82 0.23
N SER A 167 1.34 9.55 -0.91
CA SER A 167 0.30 8.52 -0.98
C SER A 167 0.82 7.13 -0.60
N ARG A 168 2.05 6.80 -1.02
CA ARG A 168 2.67 5.51 -0.71
C ARG A 168 3.06 5.41 0.77
N ILE A 169 3.61 6.47 1.36
CA ILE A 169 3.98 6.53 2.78
C ILE A 169 2.72 6.41 3.65
N ASP A 170 1.68 7.16 3.35
CA ASP A 170 0.42 7.11 4.10
C ASP A 170 -0.25 5.73 3.99
N GLN A 171 -0.18 5.10 2.82
CA GLN A 171 -0.64 3.72 2.64
C GLN A 171 0.11 2.75 3.55
N LEU A 172 1.44 2.87 3.67
CA LEU A 172 2.26 2.01 4.54
C LEU A 172 1.92 2.26 6.02
N LYS A 173 1.77 3.52 6.44
CA LYS A 173 1.33 3.88 7.81
C LYS A 173 -0.02 3.25 8.16
N ARG A 174 -1.00 3.37 7.26
CA ARG A 174 -2.36 2.80 7.42
C ARG A 174 -2.38 1.27 7.52
N LEU A 175 -1.38 0.60 6.95
CA LEU A 175 -1.20 -0.84 7.04
C LEU A 175 -0.42 -1.28 8.30
N GLY A 176 -0.02 -0.34 9.16
CA GLY A 176 0.71 -0.60 10.40
C GLY A 176 2.21 -0.87 10.18
N HIS A 177 2.78 -0.40 9.08
CA HIS A 177 4.23 -0.42 8.90
C HIS A 177 4.87 0.83 9.50
N SER A 178 6.00 0.67 10.18
CA SER A 178 6.87 1.79 10.56
C SER A 178 7.48 2.39 9.31
N VAL A 179 7.50 3.72 9.23
CA VAL A 179 8.01 4.47 8.06
C VAL A 179 8.97 5.57 8.50
N ASP A 180 9.77 5.29 9.52
CA ASP A 180 10.74 6.24 10.06
C ASP A 180 11.95 6.36 9.12
N LYS A 181 12.24 5.29 8.39
CA LYS A 181 13.32 5.18 7.40
C LYS A 181 12.72 4.85 6.04
N VAL A 182 12.94 5.71 5.06
CA VAL A 182 12.45 5.56 3.69
C VAL A 182 13.63 5.46 2.73
N GLU A 183 13.54 4.50 1.82
CA GLU A 183 14.45 4.40 0.67
C GLU A 183 13.63 4.65 -0.60
N PHE A 184 14.05 5.63 -1.39
CA PHE A 184 13.40 5.92 -2.67
C PHE A 184 14.03 5.08 -3.78
N ILE A 185 13.18 4.54 -4.65
CA ILE A 185 13.59 3.90 -5.90
C ILE A 185 12.93 4.65 -7.05
N LEU A 186 13.72 5.38 -7.82
CA LEU A 186 13.28 6.13 -8.98
C LEU A 186 13.38 5.24 -10.22
N MET A 187 12.21 4.91 -10.77
CA MET A 187 12.07 4.01 -11.90
C MET A 187 11.76 4.77 -13.20
N GLY A 188 12.13 4.17 -14.32
CA GLY A 188 11.88 4.70 -15.67
C GLY A 188 13.12 4.79 -16.56
N GLY A 189 14.26 4.28 -16.08
CA GLY A 189 15.47 3.97 -16.87
C GLY A 189 16.26 5.15 -17.46
N THR A 190 15.68 6.32 -17.68
CA THR A 190 16.36 7.43 -18.39
C THR A 190 16.19 8.78 -17.70
N PHE A 191 15.88 8.79 -16.40
CA PHE A 191 15.66 10.00 -15.61
C PHE A 191 16.81 11.02 -15.74
N MET A 192 18.04 10.55 -15.85
CA MET A 192 19.23 11.41 -15.98
C MET A 192 19.28 12.17 -17.31
N SER A 193 18.51 11.77 -18.33
CA SER A 193 18.38 12.47 -19.61
C SER A 193 17.41 13.64 -19.60
N LEU A 194 16.62 13.79 -18.52
CA LEU A 194 15.67 14.90 -18.39
C LEU A 194 16.39 16.22 -18.06
N PRO A 195 15.77 17.38 -18.39
CA PRO A 195 16.33 18.69 -18.07
C PRO A 195 16.66 18.84 -16.58
N ALA A 196 17.72 19.60 -16.27
CA ALA A 196 18.19 19.81 -14.90
C ALA A 196 17.08 20.34 -13.98
N ASP A 197 16.31 21.33 -14.42
CA ASP A 197 15.20 21.92 -13.66
C ASP A 197 14.12 20.88 -13.30
N TYR A 198 13.84 19.94 -14.20
CA TYR A 198 12.88 18.87 -13.91
C TYR A 198 13.45 17.88 -12.90
N ARG A 199 14.75 17.56 -12.98
CA ARG A 199 15.41 16.67 -12.00
C ARG A 199 15.42 17.31 -10.62
N ASP A 200 15.77 18.60 -10.51
CA ASP A 200 15.69 19.36 -9.25
C ASP A 200 14.27 19.34 -8.69
N TYR A 201 13.28 19.75 -9.49
CA TYR A 201 11.87 19.71 -9.11
C TYR A 201 11.46 18.33 -8.59
N PHE A 202 11.85 17.27 -9.30
CA PHE A 202 11.45 15.91 -8.93
C PHE A 202 12.04 15.49 -7.59
N ILE A 203 13.34 15.62 -7.41
CA ILE A 203 14.04 15.21 -6.18
C ILE A 203 13.61 16.05 -4.99
N ARG A 204 13.53 17.37 -5.16
CA ARG A 204 13.07 18.30 -4.12
C ARG A 204 11.70 17.92 -3.57
N ASN A 205 10.74 17.65 -4.46
CA ASN A 205 9.39 17.27 -4.07
C ASN A 205 9.31 15.89 -3.37
N LEU A 206 10.25 14.98 -3.62
CA LEU A 206 10.33 13.72 -2.87
C LEU A 206 10.73 13.95 -1.41
N HIS A 207 11.71 14.82 -1.17
CA HIS A 207 12.14 15.22 0.17
C HIS A 207 11.07 16.04 0.89
N ASP A 208 10.43 16.98 0.19
CA ASP A 208 9.30 17.77 0.71
C ASP A 208 8.12 16.88 1.13
N ALA A 209 7.89 15.75 0.46
CA ALA A 209 6.85 14.79 0.86
C ALA A 209 7.15 14.12 2.22
N LEU A 210 8.43 14.02 2.59
CA LEU A 210 8.87 13.49 3.88
C LEU A 210 8.82 14.55 4.98
N SER A 211 9.40 15.73 4.72
CA SER A 211 9.53 16.81 5.69
C SER A 211 8.21 17.57 5.92
N GLY A 212 7.34 17.65 4.90
CA GLY A 212 6.16 18.51 4.89
C GLY A 212 6.47 19.99 4.61
N HIS A 213 7.74 20.33 4.36
CA HIS A 213 8.18 21.66 3.94
C HIS A 213 7.95 21.87 2.44
N THR A 214 7.96 23.12 1.98
CA THR A 214 7.98 23.45 0.55
C THR A 214 9.28 24.18 0.25
N SER A 215 10.19 23.50 -0.44
CA SER A 215 11.56 24.01 -0.63
C SER A 215 11.75 24.64 -2.01
N ALA A 216 12.75 25.50 -2.15
CA ALA A 216 13.10 26.20 -3.39
C ALA A 216 14.11 25.44 -4.27
N ASN A 217 14.97 24.62 -3.66
CA ASN A 217 15.97 23.77 -4.33
C ASN A 217 16.17 22.45 -3.57
N VAL A 218 16.91 21.50 -4.18
CA VAL A 218 17.21 20.21 -3.57
C VAL A 218 18.01 20.35 -2.27
N GLU A 219 18.99 21.24 -2.21
CA GLU A 219 19.84 21.42 -1.02
C GLU A 219 19.02 21.77 0.22
N GLU A 220 18.09 22.72 0.08
CA GLU A 220 17.16 23.11 1.12
C GLU A 220 16.25 21.93 1.52
N ALA A 221 15.67 21.23 0.54
CA ALA A 221 14.78 20.11 0.84
C ALA A 221 15.49 18.98 1.61
N VAL A 222 16.76 18.71 1.29
CA VAL A 222 17.58 17.74 2.02
C VAL A 222 17.81 18.22 3.45
N ALA A 223 18.21 19.48 3.66
CA ALA A 223 18.47 20.03 5.00
C ALA A 223 17.23 19.97 5.92
N TYR A 224 16.04 20.30 5.39
CA TYR A 224 14.79 20.14 6.13
C TYR A 224 14.41 18.66 6.34
N SER A 225 14.67 17.80 5.36
CA SER A 225 14.39 16.36 5.45
C SER A 225 15.24 15.65 6.50
N GLU A 226 16.45 16.12 6.81
CA GLU A 226 17.32 15.53 7.84
C GLU A 226 16.73 15.63 9.26
N HIS A 227 16.00 16.72 9.51
CA HIS A 227 15.33 17.03 10.76
C HIS A 227 13.89 16.47 10.82
N GLY A 228 13.43 15.85 9.73
CA GLY A 228 12.10 15.24 9.64
C GLY A 228 11.95 13.96 10.48
N ALA A 229 10.71 13.67 10.89
CA ALA A 229 10.38 12.42 11.57
C ALA A 229 10.58 11.19 10.68
N THR A 230 10.29 11.33 9.38
CA THR A 230 10.58 10.31 8.36
C THR A 230 11.82 10.72 7.59
N LYS A 231 12.86 9.89 7.62
CA LYS A 231 14.16 10.19 7.01
C LYS A 231 14.37 9.40 5.72
N CYS A 232 14.90 10.07 4.70
CA CYS A 232 15.43 9.41 3.52
C CYS A 232 16.80 8.82 3.87
N ILE A 233 16.93 7.49 3.85
CA ILE A 233 18.21 6.80 4.12
C ILE A 233 19.00 6.49 2.85
N GLY A 234 18.34 6.56 1.69
CA GLY A 234 18.93 6.16 0.43
C GLY A 234 18.00 6.47 -0.74
N MET A 235 18.60 6.68 -1.89
CA MET A 235 17.89 6.92 -3.15
C MET A 235 18.60 6.16 -4.25
N THR A 236 17.87 5.25 -4.89
CA THR A 236 18.34 4.48 -6.04
C THR A 236 17.71 5.08 -7.31
N ILE A 237 18.53 5.43 -8.29
CA ILE A 237 18.08 6.01 -9.56
C ILE A 237 18.46 5.04 -10.68
N GLU A 238 17.45 4.58 -11.44
CA GLU A 238 17.67 3.87 -12.70
C GLU A 238 18.13 4.85 -13.78
N THR A 239 19.22 4.52 -14.48
CA THR A 239 19.79 5.30 -15.59
C THR A 239 20.36 4.41 -16.69
#